data_AF-A0A3M7M3F7-F1
#
_entry.id   AF-A0A3M7M3F7-F1
#
_cell.length_a   1.000
_cell.length_b   1.000
_cell.length_c   1.000
_cell.angle_alpha   90.00
_cell.angle_beta   90.00
_cell.angle_gamma   90.00
#
_symmetry.space_group_name_H-M   'P 1'
#
loop_
_entity.id
_entity.type
_entity.pdbx_description
1 polymer ?
#
loop_
_entity_poly.entity_id
_entity_poly.type
_entity_poly.pdbx_seq_one_letter_code
_entity_poly.pdbx_strand_id
1 'polypeptide(L)'
;MSLNVYAWDYDASQGKTTSNSRDIVEGMGDNEGHTTRTLLMSQKAPGMLLVSRGSVGNIDLQTLDVTTGVSTIKAFNISNMTNSAYNHASSGLLLGWGLRNSVGVAEHPVSGGIYSVENSVDNIMRSGKLIKENNPGEEMNFHGYLNGTHSDVQGGNYGYPSCFTAWNVSEIPHYSGATGEQFAIGNQNATVNDTLCRDDHIAPRITFSAHMAPLDIKFNSNGTAAWVSMHGSWNREDPIGYKLSLVQFDGKGSPVVPANSTTAATDIVSNADLSACPGSCFRPVGLAWDSQGRLFMSSDSTGEIYVITKADGSGVADVSDATTNDETPNPTVSGSAPSPSKTSSAAIRCSMGSSSYWVVSMAVVVAVLS
;
A
#
# COMPACT_ATOMS: atom_id res chain seq x y z
N MET A 1 9.87 -18.41 -4.19
CA MET A 1 8.89 -17.31 -4.33
C MET A 1 8.42 -17.27 -5.78
N SER A 2 7.24 -16.71 -6.03
CA SER A 2 6.52 -16.85 -7.31
C SER A 2 6.83 -15.70 -8.27
N LEU A 3 7.32 -16.02 -9.47
CA LEU A 3 7.57 -15.05 -10.54
C LEU A 3 6.29 -14.72 -11.34
N ASN A 4 5.30 -15.60 -11.26
CA ASN A 4 4.04 -15.55 -11.99
C ASN A 4 2.84 -15.71 -11.03
N VAL A 5 1.64 -15.41 -11.51
CA VAL A 5 0.37 -15.80 -10.89
C VAL A 5 -0.13 -17.04 -11.62
N TYR A 6 -0.39 -18.11 -10.86
CA TYR A 6 -0.81 -19.39 -11.40
C TYR A 6 -2.29 -19.67 -11.11
N ALA A 7 -2.92 -20.48 -11.96
CA ALA A 7 -4.23 -21.07 -11.71
C ALA A 7 -4.22 -22.58 -11.98
N TRP A 8 -5.17 -23.26 -11.34
CA TRP A 8 -5.48 -24.67 -11.52
C TRP A 8 -6.98 -24.83 -11.58
N ASP A 9 -7.44 -25.86 -12.29
CA ASP A 9 -8.81 -26.34 -12.11
C ASP A 9 -8.89 -27.08 -10.78
N TYR A 10 -9.97 -26.87 -10.04
CA TYR A 10 -10.16 -27.38 -8.68
C TYR A 10 -11.50 -28.08 -8.55
N ASP A 11 -11.48 -29.31 -8.07
CA ASP A 11 -12.68 -30.06 -7.72
C ASP A 11 -12.91 -29.96 -6.21
N ALA A 12 -13.85 -29.11 -5.81
CA ALA A 12 -14.20 -28.88 -4.42
C ALA A 12 -14.81 -30.12 -3.73
N SER A 13 -15.43 -31.04 -4.49
CA SER A 13 -15.98 -32.28 -3.92
C SER A 13 -14.89 -33.28 -3.54
N GLN A 14 -13.75 -33.23 -4.24
CA GLN A 14 -12.60 -34.09 -4.01
C GLN A 14 -11.49 -33.39 -3.20
N GLY A 15 -11.59 -32.07 -3.02
CA GLY A 15 -10.61 -31.28 -2.30
C GLY A 15 -9.24 -31.19 -2.99
N LYS A 16 -9.17 -31.33 -4.32
CA LYS A 16 -7.89 -31.37 -5.06
C LYS A 16 -7.93 -30.65 -6.41
N THR A 17 -6.75 -30.29 -6.90
CA THR A 17 -6.55 -29.79 -8.26
C THR A 17 -6.73 -30.91 -9.29
N THR A 18 -7.34 -30.59 -10.44
CA THR A 18 -7.64 -31.54 -11.52
C THR A 18 -6.93 -31.23 -12.84
N SER A 19 -6.15 -30.14 -12.89
CA SER A 19 -5.33 -29.76 -14.04
C SER A 19 -3.86 -29.55 -13.65
N ASN A 20 -3.00 -29.42 -14.66
CA ASN A 20 -1.70 -28.78 -14.48
C ASN A 20 -1.87 -27.28 -14.18
N SER A 21 -0.83 -26.65 -13.61
CA SER A 21 -0.80 -25.19 -13.45
C SER A 21 -0.81 -24.49 -14.81
N ARG A 22 -1.44 -23.32 -14.87
CA ARG A 22 -1.35 -22.38 -15.99
C ARG A 22 -1.04 -20.98 -15.48
N ASP A 23 -0.35 -20.20 -16.29
CA ASP A 23 0.01 -18.83 -15.97
C ASP A 23 -1.17 -17.91 -16.31
N ILE A 24 -1.51 -17.03 -15.37
CA ILE A 24 -2.56 -16.02 -15.49
C ILE A 24 -1.92 -14.64 -15.65
N VAL A 25 -0.88 -14.36 -14.88
CA VAL A 25 -0.05 -13.17 -15.01
C VAL A 25 1.42 -13.60 -14.94
N GLU A 26 2.23 -13.16 -15.89
CA GLU A 26 3.64 -13.51 -16.01
C GLU A 26 4.54 -12.26 -16.00
N GLY A 27 5.84 -12.49 -15.86
CA GLY A 27 6.84 -11.42 -16.02
C GLY A 27 6.87 -10.43 -14.85
N MET A 28 6.66 -10.91 -13.61
CA MET A 28 6.74 -10.06 -12.40
C MET A 28 8.17 -9.93 -11.84
N GLY A 29 9.18 -10.10 -12.70
CA GLY A 29 10.61 -9.97 -12.38
C GLY A 29 11.16 -11.11 -11.52
N ASP A 30 12.41 -10.96 -11.09
CA ASP A 30 13.19 -11.97 -10.37
C ASP A 30 12.87 -12.03 -8.85
N ASN A 31 13.48 -12.99 -8.16
CA ASN A 31 13.36 -13.19 -6.70
C ASN A 31 14.21 -12.21 -5.87
N GLU A 32 14.25 -10.94 -6.28
CA GLU A 32 15.01 -9.89 -5.60
C GLU A 32 14.08 -8.89 -4.89
N GLY A 33 14.53 -8.35 -3.75
CA GLY A 33 13.76 -7.39 -2.96
C GLY A 33 12.45 -7.96 -2.41
N HIS A 34 11.33 -7.29 -2.72
CA HIS A 34 10.00 -7.66 -2.26
C HIS A 34 9.35 -8.68 -3.20
N THR A 35 9.19 -9.92 -2.72
CA THR A 35 8.82 -11.08 -3.55
C THR A 35 7.40 -11.59 -3.35
N THR A 36 6.64 -11.01 -2.40
CA THR A 36 5.20 -11.29 -2.25
C THR A 36 4.41 -10.73 -3.43
N ARG A 37 3.36 -11.44 -3.84
CA ARG A 37 2.44 -11.03 -4.92
C ARG A 37 1.01 -11.20 -4.43
N THR A 38 0.47 -10.17 -3.77
CA THR A 38 -0.87 -10.26 -3.16
C THR A 38 -1.93 -10.38 -4.24
N LEU A 39 -2.88 -11.27 -4.03
CA LEU A 39 -4.00 -11.53 -4.92
C LEU A 39 -5.31 -11.14 -4.24
N LEU A 40 -6.16 -10.40 -4.95
CA LEU A 40 -7.52 -10.09 -4.52
C LEU A 40 -8.49 -10.23 -5.69
N MET A 41 -9.51 -11.08 -5.53
CA MET A 41 -10.62 -11.13 -6.48
C MET A 41 -11.67 -10.08 -6.10
N SER A 42 -12.00 -9.18 -7.03
CA SER A 42 -13.05 -8.17 -6.81
C SER A 42 -14.42 -8.84 -6.73
N GLN A 43 -15.20 -8.42 -5.72
CA GLN A 43 -16.59 -8.78 -5.55
C GLN A 43 -17.52 -7.80 -6.28
N LYS A 44 -17.10 -6.53 -6.43
CA LYS A 44 -17.87 -5.49 -7.14
C LYS A 44 -17.65 -5.46 -8.64
N ALA A 45 -16.57 -6.07 -9.13
CA ALA A 45 -16.28 -6.28 -10.54
C ALA A 45 -15.84 -7.74 -10.75
N PRO A 46 -16.80 -8.69 -10.78
CA PRO A 46 -16.50 -10.11 -10.93
C PRO A 46 -15.63 -10.40 -12.15
N GLY A 47 -14.64 -11.28 -11.98
CA GLY A 47 -13.66 -11.59 -13.01
C GLY A 47 -12.42 -10.69 -13.02
N MET A 48 -12.38 -9.63 -12.21
CA MET A 48 -11.17 -8.82 -12.02
C MET A 48 -10.32 -9.37 -10.88
N LEU A 49 -9.08 -9.75 -11.20
CA LEU A 49 -8.04 -10.14 -10.26
C LEU A 49 -7.05 -8.98 -10.07
N LEU A 50 -6.92 -8.47 -8.85
CA LEU A 50 -5.88 -7.53 -8.49
C LEU A 50 -4.60 -8.27 -8.10
N VAL A 51 -3.47 -7.70 -8.50
CA VAL A 51 -2.13 -8.16 -8.15
C VAL A 51 -1.31 -6.98 -7.64
N SER A 52 -0.76 -7.11 -6.43
CA SER A 52 0.24 -6.18 -5.89
C SER A 52 1.65 -6.69 -6.15
N ARG A 53 2.56 -5.79 -6.53
CA ARG A 53 3.99 -6.08 -6.73
C ARG A 53 4.82 -4.95 -6.13
N GLY A 54 5.66 -5.28 -5.15
CA GLY A 54 6.60 -4.34 -4.52
C GLY A 54 7.88 -4.08 -5.35
N SER A 55 8.77 -3.28 -4.77
CA SER A 55 10.08 -2.89 -5.32
C SER A 55 11.12 -4.00 -5.24
N VAL A 56 12.19 -3.91 -6.03
CA VAL A 56 13.32 -4.87 -5.96
C VAL A 56 14.39 -4.48 -4.92
N GLY A 57 14.16 -3.41 -4.16
CA GLY A 57 15.08 -2.95 -3.12
C GLY A 57 14.46 -1.88 -2.23
N ASN A 58 15.21 -1.43 -1.22
CA ASN A 58 14.71 -0.43 -0.27
C ASN A 58 14.39 0.92 -0.95
N ILE A 59 15.31 1.40 -1.79
CA ILE A 59 15.13 2.51 -2.73
C ILE A 59 15.43 1.95 -4.12
N ASP A 60 14.42 1.96 -4.99
CA ASP A 60 14.46 1.34 -6.30
C ASP A 60 14.14 2.39 -7.37
N LEU A 61 15.19 2.96 -7.96
CA LEU A 61 15.07 4.05 -8.92
C LEU A 61 14.39 3.64 -10.23
N GLN A 62 14.28 2.35 -10.54
CA GLN A 62 13.56 1.91 -11.76
C GLN A 62 12.06 2.21 -11.65
N THR A 63 11.53 2.38 -10.44
CA THR A 63 10.11 2.68 -10.18
C THR A 63 9.74 4.13 -10.53
N LEU A 64 10.72 4.97 -10.85
CA LEU A 64 10.48 6.26 -11.52
C LEU A 64 9.90 6.08 -12.93
N ASP A 65 10.07 4.89 -13.53
CA ASP A 65 9.44 4.50 -14.78
C ASP A 65 8.32 3.49 -14.53
N VAL A 66 7.07 3.97 -14.65
CA VAL A 66 5.85 3.15 -14.49
C VAL A 66 5.80 1.95 -15.45
N THR A 67 6.49 2.01 -16.60
CA THR A 67 6.46 0.94 -17.61
C THR A 67 7.17 -0.34 -17.15
N THR A 68 7.98 -0.28 -16.09
CA THR A 68 8.60 -1.46 -15.45
C THR A 68 7.56 -2.35 -14.74
N GLY A 69 6.41 -1.79 -14.37
CA GLY A 69 5.36 -2.47 -13.59
C GLY A 69 5.81 -2.85 -12.17
N VAL A 70 6.91 -2.30 -11.66
CA VAL A 70 7.41 -2.54 -10.29
C VAL A 70 6.81 -1.49 -9.35
N SER A 71 6.56 -1.85 -8.09
CA SER A 71 5.87 -0.96 -7.11
C SER A 71 4.51 -0.48 -7.62
N THR A 72 3.69 -1.44 -8.07
CA THR A 72 2.36 -1.21 -8.65
C THR A 72 1.30 -2.13 -8.08
N ILE A 73 0.06 -1.65 -8.11
CA ILE A 73 -1.14 -2.48 -7.99
C ILE A 73 -1.88 -2.41 -9.34
N LYS A 74 -2.14 -3.58 -9.93
CA LYS A 74 -2.82 -3.70 -11.23
C LYS A 74 -3.96 -4.70 -11.15
N ALA A 75 -4.98 -4.54 -12.00
CA ALA A 75 -6.13 -5.44 -12.10
C ALA A 75 -6.23 -6.07 -13.49
N PHE A 76 -6.47 -7.37 -13.54
CA PHE A 76 -6.51 -8.17 -14.77
C PHE A 76 -7.87 -8.87 -14.90
N ASN A 77 -8.49 -8.79 -16.08
CA ASN A 77 -9.76 -9.45 -16.33
C ASN A 77 -9.53 -10.92 -16.69
N ILE A 78 -9.65 -11.81 -15.71
CA ILE A 78 -9.38 -13.24 -15.90
C ILE A 78 -10.55 -13.99 -16.57
N SER A 79 -11.74 -13.38 -16.67
CA SER A 79 -12.88 -13.96 -17.38
C SER A 79 -12.76 -13.88 -18.90
N ASN A 80 -12.03 -12.88 -19.41
CA ASN A 80 -11.80 -12.67 -20.84
C ASN A 80 -10.49 -13.29 -21.34
N MET A 81 -9.81 -14.08 -20.50
CA MET A 81 -8.56 -14.73 -20.89
C MET A 81 -8.82 -15.78 -21.96
N THR A 82 -8.07 -15.69 -23.05
CA THR A 82 -8.14 -16.65 -24.15
C THR A 82 -7.26 -17.86 -23.82
N ASN A 83 -5.95 -17.78 -24.04
CA ASN A 83 -4.99 -18.87 -23.77
C ASN A 83 -3.58 -18.39 -23.37
N SER A 84 -3.31 -17.08 -23.36
CA SER A 84 -2.01 -16.52 -22.97
C SER A 84 -2.12 -15.77 -21.65
N ALA A 85 -1.11 -15.92 -20.80
CA ALA A 85 -0.98 -15.13 -19.59
C ALA A 85 -0.87 -13.63 -19.93
N TYR A 86 -1.32 -12.79 -19.01
CA TYR A 86 -1.05 -11.36 -19.10
C TYR A 86 0.40 -11.07 -18.73
N ASN A 87 1.10 -10.25 -19.50
CA ASN A 87 2.38 -9.71 -19.06
C ASN A 87 2.14 -8.59 -18.03
N HIS A 88 2.67 -8.71 -16.81
CA HIS A 88 2.38 -7.78 -15.72
C HIS A 88 2.74 -6.33 -16.06
N ALA A 89 3.90 -6.09 -16.68
CA ALA A 89 4.36 -4.74 -16.98
C ALA A 89 3.46 -4.05 -18.03
N SER A 90 3.17 -4.75 -19.13
CA SER A 90 2.48 -4.16 -20.29
C SER A 90 0.96 -4.34 -20.33
N SER A 91 0.38 -5.21 -19.50
CA SER A 91 -1.06 -5.52 -19.50
C SER A 91 -1.75 -5.14 -18.18
N GLY A 92 -3.08 -5.21 -18.13
CA GLY A 92 -3.87 -4.94 -16.92
C GLY A 92 -4.11 -3.44 -16.68
N LEU A 93 -5.19 -3.16 -15.94
CA LEU A 93 -5.55 -1.81 -15.51
C LEU A 93 -4.64 -1.39 -14.35
N LEU A 94 -3.94 -0.27 -14.48
CA LEU A 94 -3.15 0.30 -13.39
C LEU A 94 -4.07 0.99 -12.37
N LEU A 95 -4.00 0.56 -11.11
CA LEU A 95 -4.74 1.19 -10.01
C LEU A 95 -3.88 2.17 -9.22
N GLY A 96 -2.57 1.91 -9.14
CA GLY A 96 -1.61 2.80 -8.51
C GLY A 96 -0.18 2.35 -8.75
N TRP A 97 0.74 3.30 -8.74
CA TRP A 97 2.19 3.07 -8.82
C TRP A 97 2.93 3.99 -7.85
N GLY A 98 4.25 3.80 -7.70
CA GLY A 98 4.98 4.46 -6.61
C GLY A 98 4.52 3.96 -5.24
N LEU A 99 4.22 2.66 -5.16
CA LEU A 99 3.81 1.94 -3.95
C LEU A 99 4.93 0.96 -3.59
N ARG A 100 5.80 1.31 -2.62
CA ARG A 100 7.05 0.57 -2.32
C ARG A 100 6.82 -0.93 -2.21
N ASN A 101 5.95 -1.36 -1.30
CA ASN A 101 5.54 -2.74 -1.09
C ASN A 101 4.18 -2.79 -0.37
N SER A 102 3.12 -2.37 -1.08
CA SER A 102 1.74 -2.42 -0.60
C SER A 102 1.18 -3.85 -0.56
N VAL A 103 1.56 -4.64 0.44
CA VAL A 103 1.21 -6.07 0.54
C VAL A 103 -0.28 -6.25 0.81
N GLY A 104 -0.86 -5.57 1.80
CA GLY A 104 -2.28 -5.73 2.09
C GLY A 104 -3.12 -4.97 1.07
N VAL A 105 -4.12 -5.64 0.47
CA VAL A 105 -5.07 -5.03 -0.47
C VAL A 105 -6.48 -5.53 -0.17
N ALA A 106 -7.45 -4.62 -0.10
CA ALA A 106 -8.86 -4.94 0.14
C ALA A 106 -9.81 -4.12 -0.73
N GLU A 107 -10.98 -4.68 -0.98
CA GLU A 107 -12.12 -3.99 -1.58
C GLU A 107 -13.15 -3.70 -0.48
N HIS A 108 -13.53 -2.42 -0.34
CA HIS A 108 -14.57 -2.00 0.59
C HIS A 108 -15.93 -2.58 0.15
N PRO A 109 -16.63 -3.36 1.00
CA PRO A 109 -17.72 -4.24 0.56
C PRO A 109 -19.01 -3.51 0.19
N VAL A 110 -19.18 -2.26 0.62
CA VAL A 110 -20.35 -1.45 0.26
C VAL A 110 -20.06 -0.66 -1.02
N SER A 111 -19.06 0.21 -0.99
CA SER A 111 -18.72 1.13 -2.10
C SER A 111 -17.92 0.51 -3.25
N GLY A 112 -17.17 -0.58 -3.01
CA GLY A 112 -16.22 -1.14 -3.97
C GLY A 112 -14.89 -0.41 -4.05
N GLY A 113 -14.61 0.49 -3.11
CA GLY A 113 -13.35 1.23 -3.07
C GLY A 113 -12.17 0.30 -2.79
N ILE A 114 -11.11 0.41 -3.59
CA ILE A 114 -9.90 -0.39 -3.41
C ILE A 114 -8.94 0.34 -2.47
N TYR A 115 -8.50 -0.36 -1.43
CA TYR A 115 -7.55 0.14 -0.45
C TYR A 115 -6.33 -0.77 -0.38
N SER A 116 -5.16 -0.19 -0.14
CA SER A 116 -3.95 -0.94 0.23
C SER A 116 -3.30 -0.41 1.50
N VAL A 117 -2.45 -1.22 2.10
CA VAL A 117 -1.57 -0.81 3.20
C VAL A 117 -0.11 -0.99 2.80
N GLU A 118 0.70 0.04 3.06
CA GLU A 118 2.06 0.20 2.55
C GLU A 118 3.12 -0.14 3.61
N ASN A 119 4.21 -0.79 3.18
CA ASN A 119 5.45 -0.90 3.94
C ASN A 119 6.45 0.10 3.35
N SER A 120 6.61 1.23 4.04
CA SER A 120 7.39 2.37 3.57
C SER A 120 8.91 2.15 3.73
N VAL A 121 9.72 3.15 3.38
CA VAL A 121 11.18 3.00 3.25
C VAL A 121 11.90 2.83 4.58
N ASP A 122 12.92 1.96 4.58
CA ASP A 122 13.85 1.76 5.69
C ASP A 122 14.98 2.79 5.68
N ASN A 123 15.54 3.11 6.84
CA ASN A 123 16.71 3.98 7.00
C ASN A 123 16.58 5.34 6.27
N ILE A 124 15.39 5.96 6.29
CA ILE A 124 15.16 7.20 5.55
C ILE A 124 16.09 8.33 6.03
N MET A 125 16.70 9.01 5.06
CA MET A 125 17.57 10.16 5.27
C MET A 125 16.88 11.43 4.77
N ARG A 126 16.98 12.51 5.54
CA ARG A 126 16.52 13.85 5.14
C ARG A 126 17.57 14.88 5.52
N SER A 127 18.02 15.68 4.56
CA SER A 127 19.05 16.71 4.76
C SER A 127 20.31 16.18 5.47
N GLY A 128 20.77 14.98 5.12
CA GLY A 128 21.91 14.31 5.75
C GLY A 128 21.67 13.73 7.14
N LYS A 129 20.44 13.81 7.67
CA LYS A 129 20.06 13.24 8.97
C LYS A 129 19.23 11.95 8.78
N LEU A 130 19.58 10.91 9.52
CA LEU A 130 18.76 9.70 9.64
C LEU A 130 17.55 10.01 10.54
N ILE A 131 16.34 9.82 10.02
CA ILE A 131 15.10 10.11 10.75
C ILE A 131 14.20 8.86 10.84
N LYS A 132 14.80 7.68 10.70
CA LYS A 132 14.08 6.40 10.58
C LYS A 132 13.21 6.08 11.79
N GLU A 133 13.56 6.50 13.00
CA GLU A 133 12.91 6.00 14.22
C GLU A 133 11.41 6.25 14.26
N ASN A 134 10.96 7.40 13.74
CA ASN A 134 9.55 7.77 13.72
C ASN A 134 9.11 8.29 12.34
N ASN A 135 9.88 8.02 11.28
CA ASN A 135 9.52 8.37 9.90
C ASN A 135 10.12 7.36 8.89
N PRO A 136 9.54 7.27 7.68
CA PRO A 136 8.21 7.79 7.34
C PRO A 136 7.11 6.96 8.00
N GLY A 137 5.88 7.47 7.98
CA GLY A 137 4.73 6.68 8.38
C GLY A 137 4.47 5.52 7.41
N GLU A 138 3.88 4.44 7.91
CA GLU A 138 3.22 3.46 7.06
C GLU A 138 1.88 4.04 6.59
N GLU A 139 1.29 3.49 5.52
CA GLU A 139 0.21 4.17 4.83
C GLU A 139 -1.00 3.26 4.58
N MET A 140 -2.20 3.84 4.57
CA MET A 140 -3.38 3.28 3.93
C MET A 140 -3.76 4.14 2.72
N ASN A 141 -3.65 3.56 1.52
CA ASN A 141 -3.85 4.24 0.25
C ASN A 141 -5.18 3.84 -0.41
N PHE A 142 -5.84 4.78 -1.07
CA PHE A 142 -7.13 4.57 -1.77
C PHE A 142 -6.96 4.68 -3.29
N HIS A 143 -7.33 3.64 -4.03
CA HIS A 143 -6.99 3.45 -5.45
C HIS A 143 -8.18 3.61 -6.42
N GLY A 144 -9.30 4.15 -5.94
CA GLY A 144 -10.53 4.25 -6.73
C GLY A 144 -11.33 2.95 -6.76
N TYR A 145 -11.96 2.66 -7.90
CA TYR A 145 -12.97 1.61 -8.02
C TYR A 145 -12.79 0.76 -9.28
N LEU A 146 -13.14 -0.52 -9.21
CA LEU A 146 -13.16 -1.41 -10.38
C LEU A 146 -14.53 -1.50 -11.07
N ASN A 147 -15.58 -0.98 -10.43
CA ASN A 147 -16.96 -1.05 -10.92
C ASN A 147 -17.32 0.05 -11.94
N GLY A 148 -16.34 0.75 -12.49
CA GLY A 148 -16.53 1.86 -13.44
C GLY A 148 -16.80 3.23 -12.82
N THR A 149 -16.90 3.33 -11.49
CA THR A 149 -16.98 4.63 -10.81
C THR A 149 -15.68 5.40 -11.00
N HIS A 150 -15.78 6.64 -11.49
CA HIS A 150 -14.62 7.50 -11.72
C HIS A 150 -13.96 7.91 -10.39
N SER A 151 -12.63 8.00 -10.40
CA SER A 151 -11.81 8.45 -9.28
C SER A 151 -10.55 9.12 -9.81
N ASP A 152 -10.27 10.33 -9.36
CA ASP A 152 -9.12 11.13 -9.82
C ASP A 152 -7.76 10.50 -9.45
N VAL A 153 -7.73 9.63 -8.44
CA VAL A 153 -6.51 8.98 -7.93
C VAL A 153 -6.19 7.64 -8.61
N GLN A 154 -7.12 7.09 -9.40
CA GLN A 154 -6.92 5.78 -10.02
C GLN A 154 -5.81 5.84 -11.08
N GLY A 155 -4.81 4.97 -10.92
CA GLY A 155 -3.62 4.92 -11.77
C GLY A 155 -2.56 5.98 -11.44
N GLY A 156 -2.76 6.78 -10.39
CA GLY A 156 -1.83 7.81 -9.99
C GLY A 156 -0.61 7.30 -9.21
N ASN A 157 0.34 8.21 -8.97
CA ASN A 157 1.59 7.93 -8.27
C ASN A 157 1.48 8.27 -6.77
N TYR A 158 1.84 7.32 -5.91
CA TYR A 158 1.76 7.44 -4.44
C TYR A 158 3.08 7.83 -3.79
N GLY A 159 4.11 8.19 -4.55
CA GLY A 159 5.29 8.90 -4.05
C GLY A 159 6.61 8.17 -4.17
N TYR A 160 6.61 6.85 -3.95
CA TYR A 160 7.86 6.07 -4.00
C TYR A 160 8.50 6.15 -5.40
N PRO A 161 9.84 6.32 -5.51
CA PRO A 161 10.84 6.28 -4.45
C PRO A 161 11.31 7.64 -3.92
N SER A 162 10.61 8.72 -4.29
CA SER A 162 11.07 10.10 -4.04
C SER A 162 10.35 10.79 -2.89
N CYS A 163 9.09 10.43 -2.67
CA CYS A 163 8.18 11.06 -1.72
C CYS A 163 7.67 10.05 -0.70
N PHE A 164 7.66 10.44 0.58
CA PHE A 164 7.27 9.59 1.69
C PHE A 164 6.39 10.34 2.67
N THR A 165 5.52 9.65 3.38
CA THR A 165 4.55 10.29 4.27
C THR A 165 5.16 10.64 5.64
N ALA A 166 4.97 11.88 6.08
CA ALA A 166 5.42 12.35 7.38
C ALA A 166 4.57 11.75 8.51
N TRP A 167 5.24 11.20 9.54
CA TRP A 167 4.61 10.78 10.79
C TRP A 167 4.97 11.74 11.92
N ASN A 168 6.22 11.73 12.38
CA ASN A 168 6.72 12.71 13.35
C ASN A 168 7.37 13.90 12.63
N VAL A 169 6.57 14.92 12.33
CA VAL A 169 7.02 16.13 11.60
C VAL A 169 8.16 16.88 12.28
N SER A 170 8.24 16.84 13.62
CA SER A 170 9.28 17.56 14.38
C SER A 170 10.69 17.02 14.15
N GLU A 171 10.80 15.78 13.66
CA GLU A 171 12.08 15.14 13.40
C GLU A 171 12.60 15.40 11.99
N ILE A 172 11.76 15.89 11.08
CA ILE A 172 12.03 16.06 9.64
C ILE A 172 12.67 17.44 9.38
N PRO A 173 13.97 17.52 9.04
CA PRO A 173 14.61 18.80 8.75
C PRO A 173 14.00 19.52 7.56
N HIS A 174 13.86 20.84 7.69
CA HIS A 174 13.37 21.75 6.64
C HIS A 174 12.02 21.33 6.07
N TYR A 175 11.14 20.77 6.91
CA TYR A 175 9.77 20.43 6.54
C TYR A 175 8.79 21.28 7.36
N SER A 176 7.76 21.77 6.69
CA SER A 176 6.73 22.64 7.29
C SER A 176 5.31 22.11 7.08
N GLY A 177 5.17 20.86 6.63
CA GLY A 177 3.89 20.20 6.46
C GLY A 177 3.39 19.53 7.75
N ALA A 178 2.33 18.76 7.60
CA ALA A 178 1.67 18.05 8.70
C ALA A 178 1.87 16.53 8.62
N THR A 179 1.54 15.82 9.71
CA THR A 179 1.41 14.36 9.67
C THR A 179 0.43 13.96 8.58
N GLY A 180 0.74 12.92 7.82
CA GLY A 180 -0.06 12.44 6.70
C GLY A 180 0.15 13.15 5.38
N GLU A 181 0.93 14.24 5.35
CA GLU A 181 1.42 14.86 4.12
C GLU A 181 2.74 14.23 3.68
N GLN A 182 3.04 14.28 2.39
CA GLN A 182 4.29 13.73 1.84
C GLN A 182 5.42 14.75 1.82
N PHE A 183 6.66 14.26 1.96
CA PHE A 183 7.89 15.02 1.87
C PHE A 183 8.94 14.29 1.02
N ALA A 184 9.86 15.04 0.44
CA ALA A 184 10.91 14.48 -0.40
C ALA A 184 12.04 13.84 0.43
N ILE A 185 12.56 12.71 -0.03
CA ILE A 185 13.75 12.07 0.57
C ILE A 185 15.04 12.87 0.30
N GLY A 186 16.02 12.72 1.19
CA GLY A 186 17.39 13.17 0.95
C GLY A 186 17.55 14.69 1.01
N ASN A 187 18.39 15.21 0.12
CA ASN A 187 18.57 16.66 -0.05
C ASN A 187 17.62 17.15 -1.15
N GLN A 188 16.74 18.08 -0.80
CA GLN A 188 15.85 18.72 -1.76
C GLN A 188 16.66 19.40 -2.87
N ASN A 189 16.16 19.32 -4.09
CA ASN A 189 16.73 19.97 -5.27
C ASN A 189 15.62 20.48 -6.20
N ALA A 190 16.00 20.98 -7.38
CA ALA A 190 15.06 21.56 -8.33
C ALA A 190 14.01 20.57 -8.86
N THR A 191 14.29 19.27 -8.84
CA THR A 191 13.44 18.21 -9.40
C THR A 191 12.74 17.41 -8.31
N VAL A 192 13.42 17.09 -7.21
CA VAL A 192 12.86 16.33 -6.08
C VAL A 192 12.84 17.23 -4.84
N ASN A 193 11.64 17.68 -4.47
CA ASN A 193 11.39 18.59 -3.34
C ASN A 193 9.97 18.40 -2.80
N ASP A 194 9.67 19.02 -1.67
CA ASP A 194 8.39 18.83 -0.98
C ASP A 194 7.20 19.38 -1.80
N THR A 195 7.42 20.37 -2.68
CA THR A 195 6.39 20.88 -3.59
C THR A 195 5.97 19.80 -4.61
N LEU A 196 6.92 19.09 -5.22
CA LEU A 196 6.63 17.94 -6.08
C LEU A 196 5.81 16.88 -5.33
N CYS A 197 6.21 16.55 -4.09
CA CYS A 197 5.52 15.53 -3.31
C CYS A 197 4.09 15.94 -2.93
N ARG A 198 3.86 17.23 -2.67
CA ARG A 198 2.53 17.75 -2.36
C ARG A 198 1.62 17.86 -3.59
N ASP A 199 2.16 18.33 -4.71
CA ASP A 199 1.35 18.78 -5.84
C ASP A 199 1.17 17.69 -6.91
N ASP A 200 2.12 16.76 -7.04
CA ASP A 200 2.16 15.77 -8.13
C ASP A 200 1.99 14.31 -7.67
N HIS A 201 1.88 14.06 -6.35
CA HIS A 201 1.72 12.72 -5.79
C HIS A 201 0.48 12.62 -4.90
N ILE A 202 0.01 11.39 -4.69
CA ILE A 202 -1.21 11.10 -3.92
C ILE A 202 -0.81 10.77 -2.48
N ALA A 203 -1.22 11.63 -1.55
CA ALA A 203 -1.08 11.39 -0.12
C ALA A 203 -2.04 10.28 0.37
N PRO A 204 -1.68 9.56 1.45
CA PRO A 204 -2.51 8.47 1.96
C PRO A 204 -3.77 8.97 2.67
N ARG A 205 -4.74 8.06 2.83
CA ARG A 205 -5.97 8.32 3.60
C ARG A 205 -5.77 8.22 5.10
N ILE A 206 -4.89 7.32 5.53
CA ILE A 206 -4.48 7.15 6.92
C ILE A 206 -2.97 6.90 6.94
N THR A 207 -2.31 7.44 7.94
CA THR A 207 -0.90 7.18 8.22
C THR A 207 -0.81 6.43 9.55
N PHE A 208 0.02 5.39 9.61
CA PHE A 208 0.35 4.69 10.84
C PHE A 208 1.78 5.01 11.28
N SER A 209 2.12 4.67 12.51
CA SER A 209 3.50 4.84 12.99
C SER A 209 4.49 4.06 12.11
N ALA A 210 5.68 4.63 11.97
CA ALA A 210 6.76 4.06 11.17
C ALA A 210 7.10 2.61 11.58
N HIS A 211 7.39 1.78 10.58
CA HIS A 211 7.87 0.40 10.72
C HIS A 211 6.89 -0.60 11.35
N MET A 212 5.58 -0.28 11.46
CA MET A 212 4.60 -1.25 11.91
C MET A 212 4.44 -2.45 10.95
N ALA A 213 4.87 -2.30 9.70
CA ALA A 213 4.87 -3.33 8.65
C ALA A 213 3.48 -3.95 8.42
N PRO A 214 2.50 -3.19 7.89
CA PRO A 214 1.16 -3.73 7.66
C PRO A 214 1.15 -4.72 6.48
N LEU A 215 0.60 -5.93 6.67
CA LEU A 215 0.66 -6.99 5.65
C LEU A 215 -0.69 -7.40 5.08
N ASP A 216 -1.79 -7.16 5.77
CA ASP A 216 -3.13 -7.43 5.26
C ASP A 216 -4.14 -6.41 5.81
N ILE A 217 -5.21 -6.23 5.04
CA ILE A 217 -6.37 -5.42 5.39
C ILE A 217 -7.64 -6.19 5.06
N LYS A 218 -8.63 -6.17 5.97
CA LYS A 218 -9.97 -6.74 5.74
C LYS A 218 -11.04 -5.83 6.32
N PHE A 219 -12.05 -5.53 5.52
CA PHE A 219 -13.26 -4.83 5.98
C PHE A 219 -14.25 -5.84 6.57
N ASN A 220 -15.04 -5.42 7.56
CA ASN A 220 -16.26 -6.14 7.93
C ASN A 220 -17.34 -5.99 6.83
N SER A 221 -18.35 -6.85 6.84
CA SER A 221 -19.41 -6.88 5.81
C SER A 221 -20.12 -5.55 5.60
N ASN A 222 -20.26 -4.77 6.67
CA ASN A 222 -20.98 -3.49 6.63
C ASN A 222 -20.09 -2.32 6.18
N GLY A 223 -18.78 -2.55 6.01
CA GLY A 223 -17.83 -1.50 5.62
C GLY A 223 -17.62 -0.41 6.67
N THR A 224 -17.95 -0.68 7.93
CA THR A 224 -17.82 0.30 9.02
C THR A 224 -16.46 0.22 9.73
N ALA A 225 -15.65 -0.80 9.43
CA ALA A 225 -14.30 -0.90 9.96
C ALA A 225 -13.38 -1.72 9.04
N ALA A 226 -12.09 -1.43 9.12
CA ALA A 226 -11.00 -2.15 8.48
C ALA A 226 -10.04 -2.69 9.55
N TRP A 227 -9.77 -3.99 9.54
CA TRP A 227 -8.77 -4.64 10.38
C TRP A 227 -7.48 -4.72 9.60
N VAL A 228 -6.38 -4.37 10.25
CA VAL A 228 -5.03 -4.30 9.66
C VAL A 228 -4.08 -5.10 10.53
N SER A 229 -3.38 -6.06 9.92
CA SER A 229 -2.32 -6.84 10.57
C SER A 229 -1.00 -6.09 10.52
N MET A 230 -0.44 -5.75 11.69
CA MET A 230 0.84 -5.06 11.83
C MET A 230 1.91 -6.09 12.21
N HIS A 231 2.73 -6.51 11.24
CA HIS A 231 3.68 -7.62 11.38
C HIS A 231 4.85 -7.31 12.32
N GLY A 232 5.16 -6.03 12.47
CA GLY A 232 6.14 -5.53 13.43
C GLY A 232 7.50 -5.18 12.84
N SER A 233 8.16 -4.22 13.48
CA SER A 233 9.37 -3.56 13.00
C SER A 233 10.61 -4.41 13.12
N TRP A 234 11.52 -4.24 12.17
CA TRP A 234 12.93 -4.63 12.29
C TRP A 234 13.89 -3.43 12.24
N ASN A 235 13.45 -2.31 11.64
CA ASN A 235 14.27 -1.14 11.35
C ASN A 235 14.01 0.06 12.30
N ARG A 236 13.70 -0.26 13.56
CA ARG A 236 13.48 0.70 14.66
C ARG A 236 14.18 0.16 15.91
N GLU A 237 14.78 1.04 16.73
CA GLU A 237 15.53 0.58 17.90
C GLU A 237 14.61 -0.03 18.97
N ASP A 238 13.54 0.67 19.33
CA ASP A 238 12.48 0.11 20.17
C ASP A 238 11.42 -0.55 19.26
N PRO A 239 11.14 -1.86 19.37
CA PRO A 239 10.20 -2.52 18.48
C PRO A 239 8.78 -1.95 18.56
N ILE A 240 8.08 -1.89 17.42
CA ILE A 240 6.69 -1.45 17.31
C ILE A 240 5.91 -2.33 16.34
N GLY A 241 4.57 -2.30 16.39
CA GLY A 241 3.70 -3.17 15.61
C GLY A 241 3.34 -4.43 16.41
N TYR A 242 3.53 -5.62 15.82
CA TYR A 242 3.28 -6.91 16.48
C TYR A 242 1.85 -7.02 17.04
N LYS A 243 0.87 -6.58 16.24
CA LYS A 243 -0.50 -6.37 16.69
C LYS A 243 -1.53 -6.44 15.56
N LEU A 244 -2.78 -6.63 15.93
CA LEU A 244 -3.95 -6.45 15.09
C LEU A 244 -4.62 -5.13 15.48
N SER A 245 -4.80 -4.24 14.51
CA SER A 245 -5.44 -2.93 14.74
C SER A 245 -6.68 -2.75 13.86
N LEU A 246 -7.52 -1.78 14.20
CA LEU A 246 -8.77 -1.45 13.55
C LEU A 246 -8.83 0.03 13.20
N VAL A 247 -9.25 0.35 11.98
CA VAL A 247 -9.58 1.71 11.53
C VAL A 247 -11.08 1.81 11.29
N GLN A 248 -11.74 2.80 11.88
CA GLN A 248 -13.17 3.03 11.69
C GLN A 248 -13.48 3.70 10.35
N PHE A 249 -14.54 3.24 9.70
CA PHE A 249 -15.06 3.74 8.43
C PHE A 249 -16.53 4.13 8.57
N ASP A 250 -16.98 5.06 7.74
CA ASP A 250 -18.34 5.60 7.75
C ASP A 250 -19.42 4.67 7.15
N GLY A 251 -19.05 3.46 6.74
CA GLY A 251 -19.93 2.52 6.02
C GLY A 251 -20.16 2.88 4.54
N LYS A 252 -19.75 4.07 4.10
CA LYS A 252 -19.85 4.55 2.71
C LYS A 252 -18.51 4.48 1.99
N GLY A 253 -17.44 4.15 2.71
CA GLY A 253 -16.12 3.84 2.16
C GLY A 253 -15.07 4.89 2.42
N SER A 254 -15.21 5.72 3.45
CA SER A 254 -14.16 6.62 3.92
C SER A 254 -13.84 6.38 5.41
N PRO A 255 -12.57 6.49 5.83
CA PRO A 255 -12.22 6.57 7.24
C PRO A 255 -12.97 7.73 7.93
N VAL A 256 -13.37 7.54 9.19
CA VAL A 256 -14.11 8.57 9.94
C VAL A 256 -13.22 9.69 10.51
N VAL A 257 -11.92 9.42 10.59
CA VAL A 257 -10.91 10.36 11.09
C VAL A 257 -10.20 11.07 9.94
N PRO A 258 -9.69 12.30 10.14
CA PRO A 258 -8.91 12.99 9.11
C PRO A 258 -7.56 12.31 8.85
N ALA A 259 -6.99 12.55 7.66
CA ALA A 259 -5.75 11.93 7.21
C ALA A 259 -4.52 12.27 8.07
N ASN A 260 -4.55 13.38 8.83
CA ASN A 260 -3.51 13.80 9.75
C ASN A 260 -3.66 13.24 11.17
N SER A 261 -4.62 12.33 11.40
CA SER A 261 -4.81 11.70 12.71
C SER A 261 -3.67 10.74 13.04
N THR A 262 -3.11 10.88 14.24
CA THR A 262 -2.12 9.95 14.81
C THR A 262 -2.74 8.83 15.64
N THR A 263 -4.07 8.82 15.79
CA THR A 263 -4.84 7.86 16.60
C THR A 263 -5.90 7.13 15.79
N ALA A 264 -5.74 7.09 14.46
CA ALA A 264 -6.68 6.46 13.54
C ALA A 264 -6.86 4.95 13.75
N ALA A 265 -5.83 4.28 14.27
CA ALA A 265 -5.81 2.85 14.51
C ALA A 265 -6.05 2.56 16.00
N THR A 266 -7.06 1.74 16.28
CA THR A 266 -7.33 1.19 17.62
C THR A 266 -6.78 -0.24 17.69
N ASP A 267 -6.00 -0.54 18.73
CA ASP A 267 -5.43 -1.88 18.90
C ASP A 267 -6.49 -2.86 19.42
N ILE A 268 -6.57 -4.04 18.79
CA ILE A 268 -7.52 -5.11 19.14
C ILE A 268 -6.82 -6.25 19.88
N VAL A 269 -5.67 -6.70 19.35
CA VAL A 269 -4.82 -7.71 19.98
C VAL A 269 -3.37 -7.28 19.81
N SER A 270 -2.60 -7.27 20.90
CA SER A 270 -1.20 -6.87 20.89
C SER A 270 -0.35 -7.81 21.76
N ASN A 271 0.93 -7.90 21.42
CA ASN A 271 1.91 -8.52 22.31
C ASN A 271 2.13 -7.61 23.54
N ALA A 272 2.22 -8.20 24.73
CA ALA A 272 2.27 -7.46 25.98
C ALA A 272 3.62 -6.75 26.22
N ASP A 273 4.72 -7.33 25.75
CA ASP A 273 6.08 -6.78 25.88
C ASP A 273 6.75 -6.71 24.51
N LEU A 274 6.85 -5.49 23.97
CA LEU A 274 7.47 -5.26 22.68
C LEU A 274 9.00 -5.38 22.71
N SER A 275 9.64 -5.26 23.88
CA SER A 275 11.10 -5.40 23.98
C SER A 275 11.60 -6.82 23.72
N ALA A 276 10.70 -7.81 23.84
CA ALA A 276 10.95 -9.21 23.52
C ALA A 276 10.69 -9.55 22.04
N CYS A 277 10.17 -8.61 21.24
CA CYS A 277 9.88 -8.82 19.82
C CYS A 277 11.14 -8.62 18.95
N PRO A 278 11.29 -9.34 17.83
CA PRO A 278 10.36 -10.35 17.30
C PRO A 278 10.47 -11.73 17.97
N GLY A 279 11.47 -11.96 18.83
CA GLY A 279 11.86 -13.32 19.26
C GLY A 279 10.83 -14.08 20.11
N SER A 280 9.89 -13.39 20.76
CA SER A 280 8.86 -14.02 21.60
C SER A 280 7.46 -13.47 21.35
N CYS A 281 7.22 -12.97 20.14
CA CYS A 281 5.96 -12.32 19.77
C CYS A 281 5.31 -13.01 18.57
N PHE A 282 3.98 -13.09 18.56
CA PHE A 282 3.28 -13.40 17.31
C PHE A 282 3.46 -12.24 16.32
N ARG A 283 3.50 -12.55 15.02
CA ARG A 283 3.67 -11.57 13.94
C ARG A 283 2.53 -11.66 12.93
N PRO A 284 1.49 -10.83 13.07
CA PRO A 284 0.28 -10.91 12.22
C PRO A 284 0.57 -10.79 10.73
N VAL A 285 0.03 -11.71 9.92
CA VAL A 285 0.13 -11.64 8.44
C VAL A 285 -1.26 -11.60 7.81
N GLY A 286 -1.87 -12.75 7.54
CA GLY A 286 -3.10 -12.85 6.76
C GLY A 286 -4.35 -12.83 7.64
N LEU A 287 -5.41 -12.20 7.15
CA LEU A 287 -6.70 -12.06 7.81
C LEU A 287 -7.83 -12.70 6.98
N ALA A 288 -8.76 -13.38 7.65
CA ALA A 288 -9.94 -13.95 6.99
C ALA A 288 -11.17 -13.94 7.89
N TRP A 289 -12.33 -13.57 7.33
CA TRP A 289 -13.61 -13.70 8.01
C TRP A 289 -14.20 -15.09 7.79
N ASP A 290 -14.85 -15.63 8.80
CA ASP A 290 -15.83 -16.69 8.58
C ASP A 290 -17.26 -16.14 8.45
N SER A 291 -18.22 -17.03 8.16
CA SER A 291 -19.63 -16.68 8.02
C SER A 291 -20.32 -16.26 9.33
N GLN A 292 -19.66 -16.43 10.48
CA GLN A 292 -20.15 -16.03 11.80
C GLN A 292 -19.56 -14.68 12.25
N GLY A 293 -18.76 -14.02 11.39
CA GLY A 293 -18.13 -12.75 11.72
C GLY A 293 -16.97 -12.86 12.70
N ARG A 294 -16.37 -14.05 12.86
CA ARG A 294 -15.11 -14.23 13.60
C ARG A 294 -13.95 -13.97 12.66
N LEU A 295 -12.89 -13.35 13.18
CA LEU A 295 -11.70 -13.02 12.38
C LEU A 295 -10.60 -14.03 12.65
N PHE A 296 -10.09 -14.66 11.60
CA PHE A 296 -8.90 -15.49 11.65
C PHE A 296 -7.67 -14.66 11.31
N MET A 297 -6.57 -14.90 12.02
CA MET A 297 -5.29 -14.21 11.84
C MET A 297 -4.15 -15.22 11.86
N SER A 298 -3.26 -15.18 10.87
CA SER A 298 -2.05 -16.01 10.87
C SER A 298 -0.85 -15.29 11.48
N SER A 299 0.09 -16.07 12.02
CA SER A 299 1.43 -15.63 12.40
C SER A 299 2.46 -16.55 11.74
N ASP A 300 3.18 -16.04 10.74
CA ASP A 300 4.09 -16.82 9.92
C ASP A 300 5.32 -17.30 10.70
N SER A 301 5.92 -16.42 11.51
CA SER A 301 7.12 -16.70 12.30
C SER A 301 6.91 -17.72 13.42
N THR A 302 5.68 -17.87 13.91
CA THR A 302 5.33 -18.83 14.97
C THR A 302 4.59 -20.06 14.45
N GLY A 303 4.09 -20.03 13.20
CA GLY A 303 3.32 -21.12 12.62
C GLY A 303 1.90 -21.26 13.16
N GLU A 304 1.36 -20.20 13.77
CA GLU A 304 0.06 -20.22 14.47
C GLU A 304 -1.06 -19.60 13.63
N ILE A 305 -2.28 -20.08 13.85
CA ILE A 305 -3.52 -19.46 13.37
C ILE A 305 -4.40 -19.16 14.59
N TYR A 306 -4.80 -17.91 14.72
CA TYR A 306 -5.66 -17.42 15.79
C TYR A 306 -7.08 -17.21 15.28
N VAL A 307 -8.06 -17.39 16.15
CA VAL A 307 -9.43 -16.88 15.95
C VAL A 307 -9.69 -15.79 16.98
N ILE A 308 -10.09 -14.62 16.50
CA ILE A 308 -10.38 -13.43 17.31
C ILE A 308 -11.89 -13.34 17.49
N THR A 309 -12.31 -13.29 18.74
CA THR A 309 -13.71 -13.27 19.17
C THR A 309 -13.90 -12.25 20.29
N LYS A 310 -15.13 -11.83 20.54
CA LYS A 310 -15.49 -11.14 21.78
C LYS A 310 -15.35 -12.11 22.97
N ALA A 311 -15.35 -11.59 24.19
CA ALA A 311 -15.20 -12.41 25.41
C ALA A 311 -16.30 -13.48 25.58
N ASP A 312 -17.48 -13.26 24.99
CA ASP A 312 -18.60 -14.21 24.97
C ASP A 312 -18.50 -15.25 23.82
N GLY A 313 -17.42 -15.22 23.05
CA GLY A 313 -17.18 -16.11 21.91
C GLY A 313 -17.84 -15.67 20.61
N SER A 314 -18.59 -14.57 20.59
CA SER A 314 -19.22 -14.04 19.39
C SER A 314 -18.21 -13.36 18.44
N GLY A 315 -18.64 -13.15 17.19
CA GLY A 315 -17.84 -12.50 16.15
C GLY A 315 -17.48 -11.05 16.47
N VAL A 316 -16.37 -10.58 15.91
CA VAL A 316 -15.86 -9.21 16.07
C VAL A 316 -16.21 -8.29 14.89
N ALA A 317 -16.95 -8.79 13.88
CA ALA A 317 -17.31 -8.01 12.70
C ALA A 317 -18.24 -6.82 13.00
N ASP A 318 -19.07 -6.89 14.04
CA ASP A 318 -19.94 -5.78 14.46
C ASP A 318 -19.22 -4.89 15.50
N VAL A 319 -19.01 -3.64 15.10
CA VAL A 319 -18.26 -2.61 15.84
C VAL A 319 -19.14 -1.46 16.31
N SER A 320 -20.47 -1.61 16.23
CA SER A 320 -21.43 -0.57 16.66
C SER A 320 -21.22 -0.15 18.12
N ASP A 321 -20.95 -1.10 19.02
CA ASP A 321 -20.69 -0.84 20.44
C ASP A 321 -19.39 -0.06 20.72
N ALA A 322 -18.43 -0.09 19.78
CA ALA A 322 -17.14 0.61 19.93
C ALA A 322 -17.26 2.14 19.76
N THR A 323 -18.43 2.65 19.37
CA THR A 323 -18.70 4.09 19.17
C THR A 323 -19.08 4.84 20.45
N THR A 324 -19.04 4.19 21.62
CA THR A 324 -19.41 4.81 22.90
C THR A 324 -18.23 4.77 23.86
N ASN A 325 -17.34 5.78 23.82
CA ASN A 325 -16.52 6.23 24.97
C ASN A 325 -15.55 7.40 24.68
N ASP A 326 -15.65 8.10 23.55
CA ASP A 326 -14.95 9.38 23.39
C ASP A 326 -15.95 10.49 23.08
N GLU A 327 -15.90 11.56 23.86
CA GLU A 327 -16.83 12.69 23.80
C GLU A 327 -16.90 13.28 22.38
N THR A 328 -18.06 13.18 21.76
CA THR A 328 -18.39 13.86 20.50
C THR A 328 -18.40 15.39 20.69
N PRO A 329 -17.68 16.18 19.88
CA PRO A 329 -18.16 17.49 19.50
C PRO A 329 -19.06 17.34 18.26
N ASN A 330 -20.31 17.75 18.44
CA ASN A 330 -21.38 18.02 17.46
C ASN A 330 -20.96 18.06 15.96
N PRO A 331 -21.64 17.33 15.05
CA PRO A 331 -21.33 17.37 13.63
C PRO A 331 -22.04 18.56 12.98
N THR A 332 -21.32 19.66 12.80
CA THR A 332 -21.67 20.62 11.75
C THR A 332 -20.41 20.96 11.00
N VAL A 333 -20.20 20.31 9.86
CA VAL A 333 -19.60 20.81 8.60
C VAL A 333 -19.50 19.60 7.66
N SER A 334 -20.31 19.62 6.61
CA SER A 334 -20.22 18.69 5.48
C SER A 334 -18.94 18.98 4.70
N GLY A 335 -17.86 18.25 4.98
CA GLY A 335 -16.64 18.28 4.17
C GLY A 335 -16.82 17.44 2.90
N SER A 336 -17.05 18.10 1.77
CA SER A 336 -16.92 17.47 0.46
C SER A 336 -15.47 17.05 0.20
N ALA A 337 -15.28 16.00 -0.60
CA ALA A 337 -13.97 15.60 -1.09
C ALA A 337 -13.20 16.81 -1.67
N PRO A 338 -11.92 17.01 -1.32
CA PRO A 338 -11.13 18.09 -1.93
C PRO A 338 -11.00 17.82 -3.43
N SER A 339 -11.45 18.76 -4.24
CA SER A 339 -11.17 18.79 -5.68
C SER A 339 -9.76 19.34 -5.92
N PRO A 340 -9.02 18.82 -6.91
CA PRO A 340 -7.76 19.41 -7.31
C PRO A 340 -7.98 20.85 -7.82
N SER A 341 -7.09 21.74 -7.40
CA SER A 341 -7.09 23.13 -7.84
C SER A 341 -6.72 23.18 -9.32
N LYS A 342 -7.64 23.65 -10.14
CA LYS A 342 -7.41 23.88 -11.58
C LYS A 342 -6.40 25.02 -11.74
N THR A 343 -5.21 24.72 -12.22
CA THR A 343 -4.40 25.69 -12.96
C THR A 343 -4.36 25.30 -14.42
N SER A 344 -4.99 26.14 -15.25
CA SER A 344 -4.90 26.10 -16.70
C SER A 344 -3.47 26.43 -17.14
N SER A 345 -2.72 25.41 -17.56
CA SER A 345 -1.52 25.61 -18.36
C SER A 345 -1.82 25.13 -19.77
N ALA A 346 -2.00 26.10 -20.67
CA ALA A 346 -2.15 25.88 -22.09
C ALA A 346 -0.95 25.09 -22.63
N ALA A 347 -1.24 23.99 -23.32
CA ALA A 347 -0.24 23.25 -24.08
C ALA A 347 0.36 24.14 -25.17
N ILE A 348 1.60 24.61 -24.95
CA ILE A 348 2.40 25.18 -26.04
C ILE A 348 2.99 23.99 -26.81
N ARG A 349 2.39 23.69 -27.97
CA ARG A 349 3.02 22.85 -28.99
C ARG A 349 4.18 23.63 -29.60
N CYS A 350 5.42 23.35 -29.18
CA CYS A 350 6.59 23.70 -29.97
C CYS A 350 6.85 22.56 -30.97
N SER A 351 6.63 22.83 -32.25
CA SER A 351 7.19 22.01 -33.32
C SER A 351 8.70 22.26 -33.41
N MET A 352 9.51 21.23 -33.24
CA MET A 352 10.92 21.28 -33.62
C MET A 352 11.06 20.70 -35.03
N GLY A 353 11.29 21.62 -35.97
CA GLY A 353 11.79 21.31 -37.30
C GLY A 353 13.21 20.78 -37.22
N SER A 354 13.50 19.88 -38.15
CA SER A 354 14.82 19.37 -38.51
C SER A 354 15.88 20.47 -38.62
N SER A 355 17.05 20.28 -37.99
CA SER A 355 18.37 20.31 -38.67
C SER A 355 19.58 20.21 -37.73
N SER A 356 20.61 19.55 -38.27
CA SER A 356 22.06 19.67 -38.00
C SER A 356 22.66 19.08 -36.70
N TYR A 357 23.25 17.90 -36.89
CA TYR A 357 24.26 17.26 -36.07
C TYR A 357 25.55 18.10 -35.97
N TRP A 358 26.09 18.22 -34.75
CA TRP A 358 27.51 18.44 -34.53
C TRP A 358 28.02 17.40 -33.53
N VAL A 359 28.96 16.58 -34.00
CA VAL A 359 29.67 15.56 -33.23
C VAL A 359 30.84 16.24 -32.53
N VAL A 360 30.93 16.09 -31.20
CA VAL A 360 32.18 16.36 -30.46
C VAL A 360 32.59 15.05 -29.80
N SER A 361 33.64 14.46 -30.37
CA SER A 361 34.34 13.29 -29.86
C SER A 361 35.15 13.66 -28.62
N MET A 362 35.01 12.93 -27.51
CA MET A 362 35.99 12.92 -26.43
C MET A 362 36.60 11.53 -26.31
N ALA A 363 37.93 11.49 -26.47
CA ALA A 363 38.76 10.31 -26.31
C ALA A 363 38.97 9.99 -24.83
N VAL A 364 38.82 8.71 -24.46
CA VAL A 364 39.17 8.18 -23.14
C VAL A 364 40.54 7.52 -23.25
N VAL A 365 41.50 8.03 -22.47
CA VAL A 365 42.80 7.40 -22.24
C VAL A 365 42.65 6.41 -21.10
N VAL A 366 42.92 5.13 -21.37
CA VAL A 366 43.00 4.06 -20.37
C VAL A 366 44.43 3.98 -19.87
N ALA A 367 44.64 4.18 -18.57
CA ALA A 367 45.89 3.86 -17.89
C ALA A 367 45.73 2.53 -17.16
N VAL A 368 46.53 1.55 -17.59
CA VAL A 368 46.74 0.25 -16.93
C VAL A 368 47.77 0.44 -15.82
N LEU A 369 47.52 -0.12 -14.64
CA LEU A 369 48.57 -0.38 -13.66
C LEU A 369 48.56 -1.87 -13.31
N SER A 370 49.77 -2.42 -13.34
CA SER A 370 50.15 -3.79 -13.01
C SER A 370 50.15 -4.07 -11.52
#